data_AF-A0A7C5Q2F7-F1
#
_entry.id   AF-A0A7C5Q2F7-F1
#
_cell.length_a   1.000
_cell.length_b   1.000
_cell.length_c   1.000
_cell.angle_alpha   90.00
_cell.angle_beta   90.00
_cell.angle_gamma   90.00
#
_symmetry.space_group_name_H-M   'P 1'
#
loop_
_entity.id
_entity.type
_entity.pdbx_description
1 polymer ?
#
loop_
_entity_poly.entity_id
_entity_poly.type
_entity_poly.pdbx_seq_one_letter_code
_entity_poly.pdbx_strand_id
1 'polypeptide(L)'
;MKIATLSGVNMISMNVFSKTSGFRMTSHALERSQQRCIPPLIIHWLCQYGSRRRNSNGTILCYFDRKSLRLVSSDVGNIVIRRLSGLFNAYLIIAGDNIVTVGHRYRRIKNF
;
A
#
# COMPACT_ATOMS: atom_id res chain seq x y z
N MET A 1 14.67 -15.13 19.33
CA MET A 1 13.77 -15.23 18.17
C MET A 1 12.36 -14.93 18.65
N LYS A 2 11.88 -13.68 18.55
CA LYS A 2 10.51 -13.32 19.00
C LYS A 2 9.55 -13.61 17.87
N ILE A 3 8.76 -14.67 18.01
CA ILE A 3 7.56 -14.92 17.22
C ILE A 3 6.56 -13.88 17.71
N ALA A 4 6.51 -12.72 17.06
CA ALA A 4 5.50 -11.72 17.36
C ALA A 4 4.16 -12.31 16.93
N THR A 5 3.35 -12.68 17.91
CA THR A 5 1.94 -13.02 17.73
C THR A 5 1.28 -11.93 16.88
N LEU A 6 0.94 -12.26 15.64
CA LEU A 6 -0.04 -11.52 14.87
C LEU A 6 -1.32 -11.58 15.71
N SER A 7 -1.66 -10.49 16.39
CA SER A 7 -2.94 -10.40 17.09
C SER A 7 -4.07 -10.78 16.12
N GLY A 8 -5.07 -11.53 16.58
CA GLY A 8 -6.16 -12.02 15.71
C GLY A 8 -6.84 -10.93 14.88
N VAL A 9 -6.78 -9.67 15.34
CA VAL A 9 -7.25 -8.46 14.62
C VAL A 9 -6.51 -8.22 13.31
N ASN A 10 -5.19 -8.49 13.24
CA ASN A 10 -4.39 -8.36 12.02
C ASN A 10 -4.76 -9.45 11.00
N MET A 11 -5.00 -10.68 11.43
CA MET A 11 -5.42 -11.77 10.53
C MET A 11 -6.81 -11.50 9.94
N ILE A 12 -7.77 -11.03 10.75
CA ILE A 12 -9.10 -10.66 10.27
C ILE A 12 -9.00 -9.52 9.26
N SER A 13 -8.24 -8.46 9.57
CA SER A 13 -8.04 -7.32 8.67
C SER A 13 -7.35 -7.72 7.36
N MET A 14 -6.39 -8.64 7.40
CA MET A 14 -5.71 -9.16 6.20
C MET A 14 -6.63 -10.03 5.32
N ASN A 15 -7.51 -10.83 5.93
CA ASN A 15 -8.42 -11.69 5.19
C ASN A 15 -9.51 -10.86 4.49
N VAL A 16 -9.98 -9.79 5.15
CA VAL A 16 -10.82 -8.75 4.53
C VAL A 16 -10.05 -8.05 3.41
N PHE A 17 -8.79 -7.67 3.65
CA PHE A 17 -7.95 -7.00 2.66
C PHE A 17 -7.79 -7.79 1.35
N SER A 18 -7.52 -9.10 1.44
CA SER A 18 -7.35 -9.94 0.25
C SER A 18 -8.63 -10.05 -0.56
N LYS A 19 -9.81 -9.99 0.08
CA LYS A 19 -11.11 -10.01 -0.61
C LYS A 19 -11.42 -8.67 -1.30
N THR A 20 -11.11 -7.55 -0.67
CA THR A 20 -11.51 -6.22 -1.19
C THR A 20 -10.52 -5.64 -2.20
N SER A 21 -9.22 -5.94 -2.07
CA SER A 21 -8.19 -5.37 -2.96
C SER A 21 -7.92 -6.18 -4.23
N GLY A 22 -8.33 -7.45 -4.26
CA GLY A 22 -7.97 -8.39 -5.33
C GLY A 22 -6.51 -8.87 -5.30
N PHE A 23 -5.69 -8.43 -4.32
CA PHE A 23 -4.29 -8.82 -4.19
C PHE A 23 -4.02 -9.53 -2.87
N ARG A 24 -3.07 -10.47 -2.88
CA ARG A 24 -2.60 -11.22 -1.70
C ARG A 24 -1.31 -10.62 -1.16
N MET A 25 -1.18 -10.51 0.16
CA MET A 25 0.07 -10.08 0.79
C MET A 25 1.01 -11.27 0.99
N THR A 26 2.25 -11.17 0.52
CA THR A 26 3.30 -12.11 0.89
C THR A 26 3.76 -11.90 2.34
N SER A 27 4.38 -12.91 2.96
CA SER A 27 4.98 -12.78 4.30
C SER A 27 6.00 -11.64 4.36
N HIS A 28 6.80 -11.48 3.29
CA HIS A 28 7.75 -10.38 3.17
C HIS A 28 7.05 -9.01 3.17
N ALA A 29 6.02 -8.84 2.34
CA ALA A 29 5.26 -7.58 2.32
C ALA A 29 4.60 -7.29 3.67
N LEU A 30 4.09 -8.31 4.36
CA LEU A 30 3.48 -8.16 5.67
C LEU A 30 4.50 -7.65 6.70
N GLU A 31 5.63 -8.34 6.85
CA GLU A 31 6.70 -7.90 7.77
C GLU A 31 7.18 -6.49 7.45
N ARG A 32 7.34 -6.16 6.16
CA ARG A 32 7.74 -4.81 5.73
C ARG A 32 6.71 -3.75 6.06
N SER A 33 5.40 -4.03 5.93
CA SER A 33 4.36 -3.07 6.33
C SER A 33 4.43 -2.76 7.82
N GLN A 34 4.65 -3.79 8.65
CA GLN A 34 4.76 -3.65 10.09
C GLN A 34 6.01 -2.87 10.48
N GLN A 35 7.18 -3.27 9.96
CA GLN A 35 8.46 -2.61 10.24
C GLN A 35 8.48 -1.13 9.82
N ARG A 36 7.65 -0.75 8.84
CA ARG A 36 7.58 0.61 8.30
C ARG A 36 6.35 1.38 8.78
N CYS A 37 5.57 0.82 9.70
CA CYS A 37 4.35 1.43 10.21
C CYS A 37 3.37 1.87 9.10
N ILE A 38 3.26 1.08 8.02
CA ILE A 38 2.33 1.35 6.92
C ILE A 38 0.99 0.66 7.25
N PRO A 39 -0.08 1.42 7.54
CA PRO A 39 -1.36 0.83 7.92
C PRO A 39 -2.03 0.08 6.76
N PRO A 40 -2.82 -0.98 7.03
CA PRO A 40 -3.58 -1.69 6.00
C PRO A 40 -4.47 -0.78 5.14
N LEU A 41 -5.02 0.28 5.72
CA LEU A 41 -5.81 1.30 5.01
C LEU A 41 -5.03 1.95 3.85
N ILE A 42 -3.74 2.25 4.06
CA ILE A 42 -2.89 2.88 3.05
C ILE A 42 -2.59 1.91 1.91
N ILE A 43 -2.35 0.63 2.24
CA ILE A 43 -2.17 -0.42 1.23
C ILE A 43 -3.47 -0.58 0.42
N HIS A 44 -4.63 -0.47 1.08
CA HIS A 44 -5.94 -0.64 0.43
C HIS A 44 -6.19 0.49 -0.57
N TRP A 45 -5.95 1.73 -0.17
CA TRP A 45 -6.04 2.89 -1.06
C TRP A 45 -5.02 2.86 -2.19
N LEU A 46 -3.82 2.32 -1.97
CA LEU A 46 -2.87 2.10 -3.06
C LEU A 46 -3.40 1.07 -4.07
N CYS A 47 -4.01 -0.03 -3.63
CA CYS A 47 -4.60 -1.01 -4.54
C CYS A 47 -5.77 -0.42 -5.36
N GLN A 48 -6.61 0.39 -4.71
CA GLN A 48 -7.84 0.92 -5.28
C GLN A 48 -7.61 2.18 -6.15
N TYR A 49 -6.87 3.16 -5.65
CA TYR A 49 -6.72 4.47 -6.30
C TYR A 49 -5.32 4.72 -6.87
N GLY A 50 -4.32 3.96 -6.42
CA GLY A 50 -2.92 4.23 -6.74
C GLY A 50 -2.61 4.17 -8.24
N SER A 51 -1.70 5.04 -8.66
CA SER A 51 -1.15 5.02 -10.01
C SER A 51 -0.23 3.83 -10.19
N ARG A 52 -0.34 3.14 -11.34
CA ARG A 52 0.40 1.92 -11.64
C ARG A 52 1.45 2.17 -12.73
N ARG A 53 2.69 1.76 -12.47
CA ARG A 53 3.79 1.77 -13.45
C ARG A 53 4.32 0.35 -13.62
N ARG A 54 4.26 -0.17 -14.84
CA ARG A 54 4.84 -1.48 -15.18
C ARG A 54 6.34 -1.34 -15.38
N ASN A 55 7.10 -2.24 -14.78
CA ASN A 55 8.55 -2.35 -14.94
C ASN A 55 8.89 -3.40 -16.02
N SER A 56 10.11 -3.33 -16.56
CA SER A 56 10.59 -4.29 -17.58
C SER A 56 10.64 -5.74 -17.09
N ASN A 57 10.79 -5.96 -15.78
CA ASN A 57 10.78 -7.28 -15.14
C ASN A 57 9.36 -7.83 -14.87
N GLY A 58 8.32 -7.24 -15.45
CA GLY A 58 6.92 -7.68 -15.28
C GLY A 58 6.27 -7.28 -13.95
N THR A 59 7.00 -6.64 -13.04
CA THR A 59 6.41 -6.12 -11.79
C THR A 59 5.66 -4.82 -12.02
N ILE A 60 4.70 -4.51 -11.14
CA ILE A 60 3.94 -3.26 -11.14
C ILE A 60 4.27 -2.50 -9.87
N LEU A 61 4.80 -1.29 -10.03
CA LEU A 61 4.92 -0.31 -8.96
C LEU A 61 3.60 0.45 -8.85
N CYS A 62 2.95 0.38 -7.69
CA CYS A 62 1.78 1.20 -7.37
C CYS A 62 2.14 2.28 -6.34
N TYR A 63 1.66 3.49 -6.55
CA TYR A 63 2.03 4.64 -5.74
C TYR A 63 0.99 5.76 -5.78
N PHE A 64 1.01 6.65 -4.78
CA PHE A 64 0.21 7.87 -4.81
C PHE A 64 0.86 8.98 -5.63
N ASP A 65 0.04 9.62 -6.44
CA ASP A 65 0.28 10.80 -7.27
C ASP A 65 -0.85 11.81 -7.04
N ARG A 66 -0.82 12.96 -7.72
CA ARG A 66 -1.87 13.98 -7.53
C ARG A 66 -3.26 13.49 -7.93
N LYS A 67 -3.36 12.66 -8.97
CA LYS A 67 -4.65 12.14 -9.44
C LYS A 67 -5.25 11.16 -8.43
N SER A 68 -4.47 10.18 -7.98
CA SER A 68 -4.92 9.20 -6.99
C SER A 68 -5.29 9.85 -5.65
N LEU A 69 -4.53 10.84 -5.18
CA LEU A 69 -4.90 11.56 -3.94
C LEU A 69 -6.17 12.40 -4.09
N ARG A 70 -6.45 12.92 -5.29
CA ARG A 70 -7.72 13.60 -5.56
C ARG A 70 -8.90 12.63 -5.49
N LEU A 71 -8.75 11.42 -6.03
CA LEU A 71 -9.78 10.37 -5.94
C LEU A 71 -10.04 9.97 -4.49
N VAL A 72 -8.98 9.69 -3.72
CA VAL A 72 -9.12 9.40 -2.28
C VAL A 72 -9.82 10.57 -1.57
N SER A 73 -9.42 11.82 -1.85
CA SER A 73 -10.04 13.01 -1.25
C SER A 73 -11.53 13.15 -1.57
N SER A 74 -11.96 12.76 -2.79
CA SER A 74 -13.36 12.76 -3.17
C SER A 74 -14.20 11.77 -2.33
N ASP A 75 -13.61 10.65 -1.94
CA ASP A 75 -14.34 9.59 -1.24
C ASP A 75 -14.29 9.73 0.30
N VAL A 76 -13.17 10.23 0.85
CA VAL A 76 -12.98 10.32 2.32
C VAL A 76 -12.82 11.75 2.84
N GLY A 77 -12.81 12.74 1.96
CA GLY A 77 -12.68 14.15 2.31
C GLY A 77 -11.24 14.63 2.53
N ASN A 78 -11.04 15.93 2.30
CA ASN A 78 -9.71 16.55 2.33
C ASN A 78 -9.07 16.59 3.73
N ILE A 79 -9.87 16.58 4.81
CA ILE A 79 -9.35 16.55 6.18
C ILE A 79 -8.55 15.27 6.44
N VAL A 80 -9.04 14.14 5.92
CA VAL A 80 -8.36 12.85 6.04
C VAL A 80 -7.04 12.86 5.27
N ILE A 81 -7.04 13.39 4.05
CA ILE A 81 -5.83 13.55 3.24
C ILE A 81 -4.77 14.37 4.00
N ARG A 82 -5.17 15.48 4.61
CA ARG A 82 -4.25 16.34 5.35
C ARG A 82 -3.64 15.61 6.56
N ARG A 83 -4.46 14.91 7.34
CA ARG A 83 -4.02 14.19 8.55
C ARG A 83 -3.12 12.99 8.23
N LEU A 84 -3.32 12.33 7.10
CA LEU A 84 -2.57 11.14 6.69
C LEU A 84 -1.45 11.43 5.67
N SER A 85 -1.15 12.71 5.43
CA SER A 85 -0.20 13.15 4.40
C SER A 85 1.18 12.47 4.49
N GLY A 86 1.67 12.20 5.70
CA GLY A 86 2.94 11.50 5.95
C GLY A 86 2.98 10.05 5.46
N LEU A 87 1.82 9.44 5.18
CA LEU A 87 1.72 8.05 4.70
C LEU A 87 1.60 7.97 3.17
N PHE A 88 1.36 9.08 2.47
CA PHE A 88 1.13 9.07 1.02
C PHE A 88 2.41 9.03 0.17
N ASN A 89 3.58 9.05 0.80
CA ASN A 89 4.81 8.62 0.14
C ASN A 89 4.91 7.09 0.05
N ALA A 90 3.97 6.31 0.62
CA ALA A 90 3.95 4.86 0.50
C ALA A 90 3.86 4.39 -0.97
N TYR A 91 4.37 3.19 -1.21
CA TYR A 91 4.29 2.45 -2.46
C TYR A 91 4.19 0.95 -2.20
N LEU A 92 3.73 0.23 -3.22
CA LEU A 92 3.71 -1.23 -3.24
C LEU A 92 4.21 -1.78 -4.57
N ILE A 93 4.86 -2.94 -4.52
CA ILE A 93 5.28 -3.70 -5.70
C ILE A 93 4.39 -4.94 -5.79
N ILE A 94 3.84 -5.14 -6.97
CA ILE A 94 2.95 -6.25 -7.30
C ILE A 94 3.64 -7.14 -8.33
N ALA A 95 3.58 -8.45 -8.13
CA ALA A 95 3.96 -9.46 -9.10
C ALA A 95 2.81 -10.48 -9.24
N GLY A 96 2.18 -10.52 -10.41
CA GLY A 96 0.91 -11.24 -10.59
C GLY A 96 -0.15 -10.71 -9.63
N ASP A 97 -0.72 -11.60 -8.82
CA ASP A 97 -1.76 -11.26 -7.82
C ASP A 97 -1.19 -11.01 -6.42
N ASN A 98 0.14 -10.94 -6.27
CA ASN A 98 0.80 -10.82 -4.98
C ASN A 98 1.46 -9.45 -4.80
N ILE A 99 1.21 -8.82 -3.65
CA ILE A 99 2.01 -7.72 -3.14
C ILE A 99 3.28 -8.33 -2.54
N VAL A 100 4.41 -8.09 -3.23
CA VAL A 100 5.71 -8.66 -2.85
C VAL A 100 6.49 -7.74 -1.92
N THR A 101 6.26 -6.43 -1.97
CA THR A 101 6.84 -5.48 -1.00
C THR A 101 6.03 -4.19 -0.89
N VAL A 102 6.24 -3.48 0.21
CA VAL A 102 5.62 -2.21 0.58
C VAL A 102 6.66 -1.33 1.24
N GLY A 103 6.64 -0.02 1.00
CA GLY A 103 7.60 0.88 1.62
C GLY A 103 7.24 2.35 1.47
N HIS A 104 8.08 3.22 2.03
CA HIS A 104 8.00 4.67 1.83
C HIS A 104 9.00 5.11 0.75
N ARG A 105 8.58 6.04 -0.10
CA ARG A 105 9.47 6.68 -1.08
C ARG A 105 10.24 7.81 -0.38
N TYR A 106 11.56 7.76 -0.47
CA TYR A 106 12.45 8.81 0.04
C TYR A 106 12.79 9.87 -1.02
N ARG A 107 12.49 9.61 -2.30
CA ARG A 107 12.67 10.56 -3.40
C ARG A 107 11.43 10.58 -4.29
N ARG A 108 11.09 11.76 -4.80
CA ARG A 108 10.01 11.94 -5.79
C ARG A 108 10.41 11.22 -7.07
N ILE A 109 9.49 10.46 -7.67
CA ILE A 109 9.71 9.84 -8.99
C ILE A 109 9.87 10.99 -9.98
N LYS A 110 11.09 11.18 -10.51
CA LYS A 110 11.31 12.07 -11.64
C LYS A 110 10.76 11.37 -12.88
N ASN A 111 9.94 12.09 -13.65
CA ASN A 111 9.61 11.68 -15.01
C ASN A 111 10.92 11.75 -15.81
N PHE A 112 11.25 10.68 -16.53
CA PHE A 112 12.26 10.68 -17.58
C PHE A 112 11.51 10.49 -18.89
#